data_AF-A0A2A2W8L8-F1
#
_entry.id   AF-A0A2A2W8L8-F1
#
_cell.length_a   1.000
_cell.length_b   1.000
_cell.length_c   1.000
_cell.angle_alpha   90.00
_cell.angle_beta   90.00
_cell.angle_gamma   90.00
#
_symmetry.space_group_name_H-M   'P 1'
#
loop_
_entity.id
_entity.type
_entity.pdbx_description
1 polymer ?
#
loop_
_entity_poly.entity_id
_entity_poly.type
_entity_poly.pdbx_seq_one_letter_code
_entity_poly.pdbx_strand_id
1 'polypeptide(L)'
;MTENVFVNYRRDDSGAEARLIASALSDSLSPESVFIDTRTISYGDDWPVRIRSALEGAQYVIVIIGPKWLHAGTDRWGRRRIDDESDWVRREIQFALSDRRKTVIPVLVNHAELPPPDVLPNEIADVTAKQGITIRNDCWEHDLRLLVDKIATVEGMDQAANSNKTLKPIWQYLDEDLRKVMTIAATLANLESKNYISTTNFVKALMVLSPGQISEFFGKLPDGALPEQVPETVPTQLAALKMFDSFSPCINSAMDHLTPVVGKKEQLSSEDVYIDIARYASGKSTQRLRTHGVGKADVENIVAQLGWKLVEREPERAG
;
A
#
# COMPACT_ATOMS: atom_id res chain seq x y z
N MET A 1 -1.89 7.30 -10.47
CA MET A 1 -1.64 6.04 -9.76
C MET A 1 -0.16 5.75 -9.91
N THR A 2 0.57 5.55 -8.82
CA THR A 2 2.02 5.27 -8.89
C THR A 2 2.20 3.77 -8.69
N GLU A 3 2.52 3.07 -9.77
CA GLU A 3 3.00 1.70 -9.72
C GLU A 3 4.40 1.76 -9.10
N ASN A 4 4.60 1.14 -7.94
CA ASN A 4 5.84 1.27 -7.18
C ASN A 4 6.85 0.15 -7.47
N VAL A 5 6.37 -0.99 -7.99
CA VAL A 5 7.17 -2.16 -8.30
C VAL A 5 6.96 -2.56 -9.76
N PHE A 6 8.05 -2.68 -10.50
CA PHE A 6 8.06 -3.20 -11.87
C PHE A 6 8.76 -4.56 -11.90
N VAL A 7 8.09 -5.58 -12.46
CA VAL A 7 8.62 -6.93 -12.60
C VAL A 7 9.09 -7.17 -14.03
N ASN A 8 10.42 -7.15 -14.20
CA ASN A 8 11.11 -7.50 -15.43
C ASN A 8 11.46 -9.01 -15.42
N TYR A 9 11.12 -9.72 -16.48
CA TYR A 9 11.43 -11.16 -16.60
C TYR A 9 11.50 -11.59 -18.07
N ARG A 10 12.20 -12.71 -18.30
CA ARG A 10 12.22 -13.35 -19.63
C ARG A 10 11.21 -14.47 -19.67
N ARG A 11 10.14 -14.28 -20.46
CA ARG A 11 9.00 -15.22 -20.53
C ARG A 11 9.40 -16.67 -20.86
N ASP A 12 10.33 -16.84 -21.79
CA ASP A 12 10.79 -18.18 -22.25
C ASP A 12 11.71 -18.88 -21.22
N ASP A 13 12.01 -18.22 -20.10
CA ASP A 13 12.89 -18.71 -19.04
C ASP A 13 12.13 -18.91 -17.72
N SER A 14 11.50 -17.87 -17.17
CA SER A 14 10.99 -17.84 -15.79
C SER A 14 9.57 -17.28 -15.68
N GLY A 15 8.72 -17.50 -16.69
CA GLY A 15 7.39 -16.89 -16.78
C GLY A 15 6.40 -17.32 -15.70
N ALA A 16 6.52 -18.53 -15.15
CA ALA A 16 5.65 -19.02 -14.09
C ALA A 16 6.03 -18.37 -12.74
N GLU A 17 7.32 -18.38 -12.43
CA GLU A 17 7.91 -17.80 -11.24
C GLU A 17 7.63 -16.30 -11.18
N ALA A 18 7.78 -15.60 -12.31
CA ALA A 18 7.47 -14.19 -12.41
C ALA A 18 6.04 -13.85 -12.03
N ARG A 19 5.07 -14.65 -12.48
CA ARG A 19 3.66 -14.46 -12.14
C ARG A 19 3.38 -14.75 -10.67
N LEU A 20 4.00 -15.79 -10.10
CA LEU A 20 3.85 -16.13 -8.69
C LEU A 20 4.44 -15.03 -7.79
N ILE A 21 5.64 -14.55 -8.12
CA ILE A 21 6.29 -13.46 -7.38
C ILE A 21 5.46 -12.18 -7.49
N ALA A 22 5.00 -11.82 -8.69
CA ALA A 22 4.15 -10.64 -8.88
C ALA A 22 2.83 -10.76 -8.10
N SER A 23 2.18 -11.93 -8.12
CA SER A 23 0.95 -12.18 -7.35
C SER A 23 1.18 -11.96 -5.86
N ALA A 24 2.24 -12.54 -5.28
CA ALA A 24 2.54 -12.40 -3.86
C ALA A 24 2.88 -10.95 -3.48
N LEU A 25 3.56 -10.22 -4.37
CA LEU A 25 3.81 -8.79 -4.18
C LEU A 25 2.50 -7.99 -4.23
N SER A 26 1.60 -8.28 -5.19
CA SER A 26 0.29 -7.64 -5.29
C SER A 26 -0.61 -7.92 -4.10
N ASP A 27 -0.54 -9.13 -3.53
CA ASP A 27 -1.33 -9.54 -2.36
C ASP A 27 -0.87 -8.85 -1.07
N SER A 28 0.44 -8.60 -0.94
CA SER A 28 1.01 -7.93 0.24
C SER A 28 1.07 -6.41 0.11
N LEU A 29 1.15 -5.90 -1.11
CA LEU A 29 1.10 -4.46 -1.43
C LEU A 29 -0.34 -4.10 -1.85
N SER A 30 -0.51 -2.98 -2.54
CA SER A 30 -1.77 -2.72 -3.26
C SER A 30 -1.72 -3.38 -4.65
N PRO A 31 -2.83 -3.93 -5.17
CA PRO A 31 -2.86 -4.55 -6.50
C PRO A 31 -2.41 -3.61 -7.64
N GLU A 32 -2.59 -2.30 -7.46
CA GLU A 32 -2.20 -1.26 -8.41
C GLU A 32 -0.72 -0.86 -8.30
N SER A 33 0.01 -1.36 -7.28
CA SER A 33 1.41 -1.03 -7.03
C SER A 33 2.41 -1.91 -7.77
N VAL A 34 1.96 -3.00 -8.40
CA VAL A 34 2.84 -3.98 -9.07
C VAL A 34 2.49 -4.07 -10.54
N PHE A 35 3.42 -3.67 -11.39
CA PHE A 35 3.33 -3.88 -12.82
C PHE A 35 4.16 -5.09 -13.22
N ILE A 36 3.56 -6.03 -13.95
CA ILE A 36 4.26 -7.15 -14.59
C ILE A 36 3.95 -7.12 -16.08
N ASP A 37 4.99 -7.18 -16.91
CA ASP A 37 4.84 -7.28 -18.36
C ASP A 37 4.20 -8.61 -18.74
N THR A 38 2.86 -8.66 -18.76
CA THR A 38 2.12 -9.74 -19.41
C THR A 38 1.68 -9.23 -20.77
N ARG A 39 2.03 -9.97 -21.83
CA ARG A 39 1.52 -9.75 -23.21
C ARG A 39 0.03 -10.01 -23.39
N THR A 40 -0.78 -9.74 -22.36
CA THR A 40 -2.22 -9.97 -22.30
C THR A 40 -2.90 -8.69 -21.83
N ILE A 41 -2.95 -7.67 -22.71
CA ILE A 41 -3.94 -6.58 -22.65
C ILE A 41 -4.50 -6.37 -24.06
N SER A 42 -5.77 -5.99 -24.11
CA SER A 42 -6.68 -5.88 -25.26
C SER A 42 -6.12 -5.16 -26.49
N TYR A 43 -6.63 -5.55 -27.67
CA TYR A 43 -6.31 -4.95 -28.97
C TYR A 43 -6.51 -3.42 -28.96
N GLY A 44 -5.47 -2.63 -29.23
CA GLY A 44 -5.56 -1.18 -29.50
C GLY A 44 -4.68 -0.25 -28.66
N ASP A 45 -4.06 -0.73 -27.57
CA ASP A 45 -3.17 0.09 -26.72
C ASP A 45 -1.77 0.27 -27.33
N ASP A 46 -1.18 1.46 -27.17
CA ASP A 46 0.20 1.75 -27.59
C ASP A 46 1.21 1.13 -26.60
N TRP A 47 1.52 -0.15 -26.87
CA TRP A 47 2.32 -1.07 -26.07
C TRP A 47 3.59 -0.46 -25.43
N PRO A 48 4.44 0.31 -26.14
CA PRO A 48 5.66 0.91 -25.58
C PRO A 48 5.41 2.01 -24.55
N VAL A 49 4.29 2.72 -24.65
CA VAL A 49 4.01 3.91 -23.83
C VAL A 49 3.61 3.50 -22.41
N ARG A 50 2.77 2.46 -22.30
CA ARG A 50 2.33 1.95 -20.99
C ARG A 50 3.46 1.31 -20.19
N ILE A 51 4.26 0.43 -20.82
CA ILE A 51 5.43 -0.18 -20.16
C ILE A 51 6.41 0.87 -19.69
N ARG A 52 6.65 1.90 -20.51
CA ARG A 52 7.54 3.01 -20.16
C ARG A 52 6.98 3.83 -19.00
N SER A 53 5.70 4.20 -19.03
CA SER A 53 5.07 4.93 -17.93
C SER A 53 5.13 4.14 -16.62
N ALA A 54 4.91 2.83 -16.70
CA ALA A 54 4.98 1.95 -15.54
C ALA A 54 6.39 1.87 -14.96
N LEU A 55 7.37 1.66 -15.84
CA LEU A 55 8.76 1.64 -15.45
C LEU A 55 9.23 3.02 -14.94
N GLU A 56 8.76 4.13 -15.52
CA GLU A 56 9.06 5.50 -15.07
C GLU A 56 8.56 5.74 -13.64
N GLY A 57 7.32 5.32 -13.35
CA GLY A 57 6.68 5.42 -12.04
C GLY A 57 7.26 4.49 -10.98
N ALA A 58 7.82 3.35 -11.39
CA ALA A 58 8.34 2.35 -10.47
C ALA A 58 9.57 2.83 -9.69
N GLN A 59 9.56 2.51 -8.40
CA GLN A 59 10.68 2.69 -7.49
C GLN A 59 11.54 1.42 -7.41
N TYR A 60 10.91 0.25 -7.37
CA TYR A 60 11.59 -1.04 -7.35
C TYR A 60 11.49 -1.70 -8.73
N VAL A 61 12.61 -2.19 -9.23
CA VAL A 61 12.66 -2.97 -10.47
C VAL A 61 13.19 -4.35 -10.14
N ILE A 62 12.29 -5.33 -10.14
CA ILE A 62 12.59 -6.72 -9.84
C ILE A 62 12.99 -7.40 -11.14
N VAL A 63 14.26 -7.84 -11.23
CA VAL A 63 14.80 -8.51 -12.41
C VAL A 63 14.87 -10.00 -12.13
N ILE A 64 13.94 -10.76 -12.70
CA ILE A 64 13.86 -12.20 -12.49
C ILE A 64 14.77 -12.91 -13.48
N ILE A 65 15.70 -13.68 -12.93
CA ILE A 65 16.75 -14.40 -13.65
C ILE A 65 16.56 -15.88 -13.37
N GLY A 66 16.14 -16.63 -14.39
CA GLY A 66 16.15 -18.08 -14.41
C GLY A 66 17.40 -18.63 -15.12
N PRO A 67 17.54 -19.96 -15.17
CA PRO A 67 18.75 -20.63 -15.66
C PRO A 67 19.02 -20.39 -17.16
N LYS A 68 18.00 -20.03 -17.95
CA LYS A 68 18.12 -19.75 -19.37
C LYS A 68 18.10 -18.27 -19.68
N TRP A 69 18.05 -17.37 -18.69
CA TRP A 69 17.85 -15.93 -18.87
C TRP A 69 18.74 -15.31 -19.95
N LEU A 70 20.03 -15.67 -19.96
CA LEU A 70 21.04 -15.17 -20.90
C LEU A 70 20.85 -15.71 -22.34
N HIS A 71 20.35 -16.94 -22.48
CA HIS A 71 20.31 -17.67 -23.76
C HIS A 71 18.88 -17.89 -24.30
N ALA A 72 17.86 -17.50 -23.54
CA ALA A 72 16.47 -17.70 -23.92
C ALA A 72 16.10 -16.78 -25.10
N GLY A 73 15.72 -17.42 -26.20
CA GLY A 73 15.45 -16.79 -27.48
C GLY A 73 16.69 -16.49 -28.33
N THR A 74 17.84 -17.09 -28.03
CA THR A 74 19.01 -17.08 -28.92
C THR A 74 18.63 -17.55 -30.32
N ASP A 75 19.09 -16.82 -31.34
CA ASP A 75 18.77 -17.14 -32.73
C ASP A 75 19.58 -18.34 -33.25
N ARG A 76 19.26 -18.77 -34.48
CA ARG A 76 19.95 -19.91 -35.12
C ARG A 76 21.45 -19.71 -35.37
N TRP A 77 21.95 -18.49 -35.22
CA TRP A 77 23.36 -18.13 -35.39
C TRP A 77 24.08 -17.90 -34.06
N GLY A 78 23.42 -18.18 -32.93
CA GLY A 78 24.02 -18.05 -31.60
C GLY A 78 23.98 -16.65 -31.02
N ARG A 79 23.25 -15.70 -31.65
CA ARG A 79 23.14 -14.33 -31.11
C ARG A 79 22.09 -14.32 -30.01
N ARG A 80 22.49 -13.89 -28.82
CA ARG A 80 21.61 -13.82 -27.67
C ARG A 80 20.74 -12.58 -27.79
N ARG A 81 19.46 -12.71 -27.45
CA ARG A 81 18.54 -11.56 -27.45
C ARG A 81 18.98 -10.44 -26.51
N ILE A 82 19.63 -10.77 -25.40
CA ILE A 82 20.11 -9.76 -24.46
C ILE A 82 21.17 -8.84 -25.09
N ASP A 83 21.86 -9.26 -26.16
CA ASP A 83 22.83 -8.45 -26.90
C ASP A 83 22.16 -7.52 -27.93
N ASP A 84 20.89 -7.75 -28.26
CA ASP A 84 20.11 -6.93 -29.18
C ASP A 84 19.61 -5.67 -28.46
N GLU A 85 19.85 -4.49 -29.03
CA GLU A 85 19.40 -3.20 -28.48
C GLU A 85 17.87 -3.07 -28.46
N SER A 86 17.17 -3.84 -29.30
CA SER A 86 15.71 -3.86 -29.37
C SER A 86 15.06 -4.78 -28.32
N ASP A 87 15.83 -5.57 -27.58
CA ASP A 87 15.28 -6.49 -26.59
C ASP A 87 14.72 -5.76 -25.37
N TRP A 88 13.43 -5.99 -25.10
CA TRP A 88 12.71 -5.31 -24.03
C TRP A 88 13.32 -5.54 -22.64
N VAL A 89 13.77 -6.76 -22.35
CA VAL A 89 14.41 -7.07 -21.06
C VAL A 89 15.67 -6.21 -20.88
N ARG A 90 16.53 -6.13 -21.90
CA ARG A 90 17.70 -5.23 -21.88
C ARG A 90 17.30 -3.77 -21.66
N ARG A 91 16.34 -3.27 -22.44
CA ARG A 91 15.94 -1.85 -22.41
C ARG A 91 15.38 -1.43 -21.05
N GLU A 92 14.57 -2.28 -20.43
CA GLU A 92 13.98 -2.01 -19.11
C GLU A 92 15.05 -1.99 -18.01
N ILE A 93 15.99 -2.93 -18.04
CA ILE A 93 17.11 -2.98 -17.09
C ILE A 93 18.02 -1.76 -17.27
N GLN A 94 18.37 -1.43 -18.52
CA GLN A 94 19.17 -0.25 -18.84
C GLN A 94 18.51 1.02 -18.31
N PHE A 95 17.21 1.19 -18.56
CA PHE A 95 16.47 2.33 -18.06
C PHE A 95 16.48 2.39 -16.53
N ALA A 96 16.20 1.26 -15.87
CA ALA A 96 16.19 1.17 -14.42
C ALA A 96 17.55 1.50 -13.78
N LEU A 97 18.65 1.03 -14.38
CA LEU A 97 20.00 1.32 -13.91
C LEU A 97 20.42 2.77 -14.17
N SER A 98 19.89 3.42 -15.21
CA SER A 98 20.18 4.81 -15.53
C SER A 98 19.53 5.82 -14.56
N ASP A 99 18.44 5.45 -13.90
CA ASP A 99 17.71 6.30 -12.96
C ASP A 99 18.10 5.96 -11.51
N ARG A 100 18.86 6.85 -10.88
CA ARG A 100 19.35 6.67 -9.49
C ARG A 100 18.24 6.57 -8.44
N ARG A 101 17.01 6.95 -8.77
CA ARG A 101 15.86 6.83 -7.86
C ARG A 101 15.32 5.40 -7.80
N LYS A 102 15.75 4.53 -8.72
CA LYS A 102 15.27 3.16 -8.83
C LYS A 102 16.18 2.19 -8.10
N THR A 103 15.56 1.25 -7.40
CA THR A 103 16.22 0.13 -6.74
C THR A 103 16.05 -1.11 -7.59
N VAL A 104 17.13 -1.50 -8.28
CA VAL A 104 17.17 -2.73 -9.08
C VAL A 104 17.53 -3.91 -8.18
N ILE A 105 16.67 -4.93 -8.14
CA ILE A 105 16.84 -6.13 -7.32
C ILE A 105 16.84 -7.37 -8.23
N PRO A 106 18.00 -8.02 -8.40
CA PRO A 106 18.07 -9.33 -9.04
C PRO A 106 17.39 -10.40 -8.18
N VAL A 107 16.49 -11.19 -8.77
CA VAL A 107 15.83 -12.33 -8.12
C VAL A 107 16.16 -13.58 -8.90
N LEU A 108 16.94 -14.46 -8.28
CA LEU A 108 17.35 -15.74 -8.87
C LEU A 108 16.31 -16.81 -8.54
N VAL A 109 15.84 -17.53 -9.56
CA VAL A 109 14.85 -18.60 -9.42
C VAL A 109 15.37 -19.87 -10.09
N ASN A 110 14.80 -21.04 -9.74
CA ASN A 110 15.14 -22.31 -10.39
C ASN A 110 16.65 -22.61 -10.42
N HIS A 111 17.35 -22.34 -9.32
CA HIS A 111 18.79 -22.54 -9.17
C HIS A 111 19.64 -21.74 -10.17
N ALA A 112 19.12 -20.62 -10.67
CA ALA A 112 19.88 -19.71 -11.51
C ALA A 112 21.06 -19.09 -10.76
N GLU A 113 22.09 -18.75 -11.52
CA GLU A 113 23.25 -17.99 -11.06
C GLU A 113 23.29 -16.65 -11.78
N LEU A 114 23.86 -15.63 -11.13
CA LEU A 114 24.12 -14.37 -11.81
C LEU A 114 25.16 -14.58 -12.92
N PRO A 115 24.91 -14.11 -14.14
CA PRO A 115 25.91 -14.16 -15.20
C PRO A 115 27.11 -13.26 -14.82
N PRO A 116 28.32 -13.60 -15.26
CA PRO A 116 29.48 -12.70 -15.18
C PRO A 116 29.20 -11.34 -15.86
N PRO A 117 29.74 -10.22 -15.34
CA PRO A 117 29.48 -8.90 -15.91
C PRO A 117 30.01 -8.74 -17.34
N ASP A 118 31.11 -9.42 -17.68
CA ASP A 118 31.77 -9.37 -19.00
C ASP A 118 31.01 -10.11 -20.10
N VAL A 119 30.04 -10.97 -19.73
CA VAL A 119 29.15 -11.62 -20.69
C VAL A 119 27.86 -10.85 -20.93
N LEU A 120 27.70 -9.66 -20.35
CA LEU A 120 26.55 -8.77 -20.54
C LEU A 120 26.92 -7.53 -21.35
N PRO A 121 25.95 -6.89 -22.04
CA PRO A 121 26.13 -5.54 -22.55
C PRO A 121 26.52 -4.57 -21.43
N ASN A 122 27.44 -3.65 -21.72
CA ASN A 122 27.98 -2.70 -20.75
C ASN A 122 26.90 -1.90 -20.03
N GLU A 123 25.79 -1.59 -20.69
CA GLU A 123 24.72 -0.76 -20.12
C GLU A 123 23.89 -1.47 -19.06
N ILE A 124 23.96 -2.81 -18.99
CA ILE A 124 23.21 -3.62 -18.02
C ILE A 124 24.11 -4.44 -17.10
N ALA A 125 25.42 -4.47 -17.33
CA ALA A 125 26.37 -5.26 -16.54
C ALA A 125 26.28 -4.97 -15.03
N ASP A 126 25.99 -3.72 -14.65
CA ASP A 126 25.82 -3.27 -13.27
C ASP A 126 24.68 -3.98 -12.50
N VAL A 127 23.76 -4.68 -13.19
CA VAL A 127 22.76 -5.53 -12.53
C VAL A 127 23.42 -6.62 -11.68
N THR A 128 24.59 -7.11 -12.11
CA THR A 128 25.34 -8.18 -11.43
C THR A 128 26.05 -7.68 -10.17
N ALA A 129 26.25 -6.37 -10.04
CA ALA A 129 26.83 -5.73 -8.86
C ALA A 129 25.78 -5.39 -7.79
N LYS A 130 24.49 -5.60 -8.07
CA LYS A 130 23.40 -5.36 -7.11
C LYS A 130 23.24 -6.56 -6.18
N GLN A 131 22.87 -6.29 -4.92
CA GLN A 131 22.52 -7.35 -3.97
C GLN A 131 21.25 -8.06 -4.42
N GLY A 132 21.38 -9.30 -4.89
CA GLY A 132 20.25 -10.15 -5.27
C GLY A 132 19.69 -10.97 -4.11
N ILE A 133 18.54 -11.60 -4.36
CA ILE A 133 17.96 -12.66 -3.54
C ILE A 133 17.76 -13.91 -4.38
N THR A 134 17.88 -15.08 -3.77
CA THR A 134 17.55 -16.37 -4.40
C THR A 134 16.27 -16.91 -3.78
N ILE A 135 15.30 -17.27 -4.61
CA ILE A 135 14.09 -17.98 -4.18
C ILE A 135 14.30 -19.46 -4.52
N ARG A 136 14.47 -20.28 -3.48
CA ARG A 136 14.72 -21.71 -3.61
C ARG A 136 13.41 -22.48 -3.67
N ASN A 137 13.38 -23.55 -4.46
CA ASN A 137 12.16 -24.36 -4.64
C ASN A 137 11.73 -25.09 -3.36
N ASP A 138 12.69 -25.50 -2.52
CA ASP A 138 12.45 -26.16 -1.23
C ASP A 138 12.04 -25.19 -0.10
N CYS A 139 12.34 -23.90 -0.26
CA CYS A 139 12.06 -22.84 0.71
C CYS A 139 11.18 -21.71 0.12
N TRP A 140 10.43 -21.99 -0.94
CA TRP A 140 9.79 -20.98 -1.80
C TRP A 140 9.00 -19.92 -1.00
N GLU A 141 8.08 -20.37 -0.15
CA GLU A 141 7.23 -19.49 0.67
C GLU A 141 8.00 -18.63 1.67
N HIS A 142 9.16 -19.10 2.14
CA HIS A 142 9.99 -18.35 3.07
C HIS A 142 10.81 -17.29 2.33
N ASP A 143 11.49 -17.69 1.26
CA ASP A 143 12.34 -16.78 0.48
C ASP A 143 11.50 -15.69 -0.23
N LEU A 144 10.29 -16.06 -0.69
CA LEU A 144 9.32 -15.10 -1.24
C LEU A 144 8.84 -14.11 -0.18
N ARG A 145 8.55 -14.57 1.04
CA ARG A 145 8.22 -13.67 2.16
C ARG A 145 9.35 -12.70 2.47
N LEU A 146 10.61 -13.14 2.46
CA LEU A 146 11.75 -12.24 2.67
C LEU A 146 11.84 -11.14 1.59
N LEU A 147 11.57 -11.49 0.33
CA LEU A 147 11.51 -10.51 -0.77
C LEU A 147 10.38 -9.50 -0.54
N VAL A 148 9.18 -10.00 -0.24
CA VAL A 148 7.98 -9.19 0.01
C VAL A 148 8.19 -8.27 1.21
N ASP A 149 8.64 -8.80 2.34
CA ASP A 149 8.88 -8.04 3.57
C ASP A 149 9.93 -6.95 3.34
N LYS A 150 10.99 -7.24 2.59
CA LYS A 150 12.02 -6.25 2.25
C LYS A 150 11.43 -5.12 1.42
N ILE A 151 10.66 -5.43 0.38
CA ILE A 151 10.03 -4.40 -0.46
C ILE A 151 8.98 -3.63 0.33
N ALA A 152 8.13 -4.32 1.10
CA ALA A 152 7.08 -3.71 1.93
C ALA A 152 7.65 -2.86 3.07
N THR A 153 8.81 -3.22 3.64
CA THR A 153 9.48 -2.42 4.67
C THR A 153 10.07 -1.14 4.08
N VAL A 154 10.73 -1.22 2.92
CA VAL A 154 11.31 -0.02 2.30
C VAL A 154 10.23 0.83 1.65
N GLU A 155 9.17 0.25 1.08
CA GLU A 155 7.92 0.96 0.78
C GLU A 155 7.32 1.58 2.04
N GLY A 156 7.29 0.88 3.17
CA GLY A 156 6.83 1.43 4.44
C GLY A 156 7.67 2.63 4.90
N MET A 157 8.98 2.62 4.64
CA MET A 157 9.92 3.70 4.98
C MET A 157 9.89 4.86 3.98
N ASP A 158 9.73 4.58 2.69
CA ASP A 158 9.63 5.57 1.62
C ASP A 158 8.23 6.15 1.53
N GLN A 159 7.19 5.38 1.81
CA GLN A 159 5.86 5.91 2.14
C GLN A 159 5.94 6.65 3.46
N ALA A 160 6.70 6.26 4.49
CA ALA A 160 6.87 7.12 5.68
C ALA A 160 7.65 8.42 5.40
N ALA A 161 8.49 8.46 4.36
CA ALA A 161 9.27 9.63 3.95
C ALA A 161 8.56 10.51 2.89
N ASN A 162 7.75 9.94 2.00
CA ASN A 162 6.96 10.62 0.95
C ASN A 162 5.49 10.77 1.31
N SER A 163 4.98 10.06 2.32
CA SER A 163 3.70 10.37 2.91
C SER A 163 3.93 11.46 3.94
N ASN A 164 3.35 12.61 3.65
CA ASN A 164 2.92 13.54 4.69
C ASN A 164 1.74 12.92 5.50
N LYS A 165 1.72 11.60 5.73
CA LYS A 165 0.65 10.81 6.39
C LYS A 165 1.12 10.08 7.64
N THR A 166 2.13 10.61 8.32
CA THR A 166 2.35 10.26 9.74
C THR A 166 1.27 10.96 10.59
N LEU A 167 0.99 10.46 11.80
CA LEU A 167 0.32 11.28 12.81
C LEU A 167 1.09 12.58 13.12
N LYS A 168 2.40 12.58 12.92
CA LYS A 168 3.29 13.69 13.32
C LYS A 168 2.94 15.06 12.70
N PRO A 169 2.74 15.22 11.38
CA PRO A 169 2.35 16.50 10.77
C PRO A 169 0.97 16.98 11.20
N ILE A 170 0.03 16.06 11.44
CA ILE A 170 -1.36 16.40 11.74
C ILE A 170 -1.72 16.39 13.23
N TRP A 171 -0.83 15.89 14.10
CA TRP A 171 -1.03 15.78 15.55
C TRP A 171 -1.48 17.09 16.18
N GLN A 172 -0.91 18.19 15.72
CA GLN A 172 -1.23 19.55 16.19
C GLN A 172 -2.66 19.97 15.85
N TYR A 173 -3.26 19.41 14.79
CA TYR A 173 -4.62 19.68 14.36
C TYR A 173 -5.65 18.76 15.02
N LEU A 174 -5.24 17.68 15.70
CA LEU A 174 -6.16 16.81 16.44
C LEU A 174 -6.48 17.43 17.79
N ASP A 175 -7.74 17.37 18.19
CA ASP A 175 -8.15 17.75 19.55
C ASP A 175 -7.67 16.75 20.61
N GLU A 176 -7.89 17.07 21.89
CA GLU A 176 -7.41 16.24 22.99
C GLU A 176 -8.03 14.84 22.97
N ASP A 177 -9.32 14.74 22.65
CA ASP A 177 -10.06 13.48 22.71
C ASP A 177 -9.73 12.58 21.53
N LEU A 178 -9.61 13.12 20.32
CA LEU A 178 -9.14 12.39 19.15
C LEU A 178 -7.72 11.86 19.38
N ARG A 179 -6.81 12.62 20.01
CA ARG A 179 -5.48 12.09 20.38
C ARG A 179 -5.56 10.88 21.31
N LYS A 180 -6.46 10.91 22.29
CA LYS A 180 -6.69 9.77 23.21
C LYS A 180 -7.29 8.58 22.47
N VAL A 181 -8.30 8.79 21.62
CA VAL A 181 -8.91 7.75 20.76
C VAL A 181 -7.83 7.09 19.91
N MET A 182 -6.99 7.86 19.24
CA MET A 182 -5.92 7.33 18.39
C MET A 182 -4.89 6.52 19.20
N THR A 183 -4.58 6.96 20.42
CA THR A 183 -3.67 6.23 21.31
C THR A 183 -4.26 4.88 21.74
N ILE A 184 -5.55 4.85 22.11
CA ILE A 184 -6.24 3.59 22.45
C ILE A 184 -6.32 2.68 21.22
N ALA A 185 -6.64 3.23 20.05
CA ALA A 185 -6.70 2.48 18.80
C ALA A 185 -5.34 1.86 18.43
N ALA A 186 -4.23 2.57 18.67
CA ALA A 186 -2.87 2.06 18.53
C ALA A 186 -2.57 0.92 19.50
N THR A 187 -2.94 1.06 20.78
CA THR A 187 -2.81 -0.05 21.75
C THR A 187 -3.55 -1.28 21.27
N LEU A 188 -4.79 -1.13 20.78
CA LEU A 188 -5.59 -2.25 20.26
C LEU A 188 -4.96 -2.89 19.03
N ALA A 189 -4.46 -2.09 18.08
CA ALA A 189 -3.77 -2.59 16.91
C ALA A 189 -2.51 -3.39 17.30
N ASN A 190 -1.76 -2.91 18.29
CA ASN A 190 -0.57 -3.59 18.80
C ASN A 190 -0.91 -4.93 19.48
N LEU A 191 -1.97 -4.96 20.29
CA LEU A 191 -2.47 -6.21 20.90
C LEU A 191 -2.92 -7.23 19.85
N GLU A 192 -3.46 -6.76 18.72
CA GLU A 192 -3.86 -7.58 17.57
C GLU A 192 -2.66 -7.89 16.63
N SER A 193 -1.43 -7.51 16.99
CA SER A 193 -0.21 -7.66 16.16
C SER A 193 -0.35 -7.10 14.75
N LYS A 194 -1.13 -6.03 14.58
CA LYS A 194 -1.27 -5.31 13.32
C LYS A 194 -0.11 -4.33 13.14
N ASN A 195 0.21 -4.00 11.90
CA ASN A 195 1.17 -2.97 11.52
C ASN A 195 0.52 -1.62 11.14
N TYR A 196 -0.81 -1.51 11.27
CA TYR A 196 -1.58 -0.28 11.04
C TYR A 196 -2.78 -0.18 12.00
N ILE A 197 -3.27 1.03 12.22
CA ILE A 197 -4.49 1.26 12.99
C ILE A 197 -5.71 1.08 12.06
N SER A 198 -6.49 0.02 12.29
CA SER A 198 -7.68 -0.25 11.48
C SER A 198 -8.87 0.63 11.88
N THR A 199 -9.82 0.84 10.98
CA THR A 199 -11.10 1.52 11.32
C THR A 199 -11.81 0.82 12.47
N THR A 200 -11.73 -0.51 12.55
CA THR A 200 -12.29 -1.27 13.67
C THR A 200 -11.59 -0.93 14.99
N ASN A 201 -10.27 -0.76 15.01
CA ASN A 201 -9.56 -0.33 16.22
C ASN A 201 -9.97 1.09 16.62
N PHE A 202 -10.15 1.99 15.65
CA PHE A 202 -10.63 3.35 15.89
C PHE A 202 -12.05 3.38 16.48
N VAL A 203 -13.01 2.64 15.90
CA VAL A 203 -14.38 2.57 16.42
C VAL A 203 -14.42 1.91 17.80
N LYS A 204 -13.64 0.86 18.03
CA LYS A 204 -13.49 0.27 19.37
C LYS A 204 -12.94 1.27 20.38
N ALA A 205 -11.98 2.10 19.99
CA ALA A 205 -11.45 3.15 20.85
C ALA A 205 -12.48 4.25 21.16
N LEU A 206 -13.32 4.62 20.19
CA LEU A 206 -14.47 5.51 20.39
C LEU A 206 -15.48 4.92 21.39
N MET A 207 -15.75 3.62 21.31
CA MET A 207 -16.65 2.94 22.25
C MET A 207 -16.10 2.96 23.68
N VAL A 208 -14.78 2.81 23.83
CA VAL A 208 -14.10 2.84 25.14
C VAL A 208 -14.08 4.24 25.73
N LEU A 209 -13.68 5.25 24.95
CA LEU A 209 -13.51 6.62 25.47
C LEU A 209 -14.84 7.40 25.51
N SER A 210 -15.76 7.09 24.61
CA SER A 210 -17.05 7.77 24.42
C SER A 210 -16.95 9.31 24.47
N PRO A 211 -16.08 9.93 23.64
CA PRO A 211 -15.89 11.37 23.65
C PRO A 211 -17.14 12.12 23.18
N GLY A 212 -17.31 13.33 23.69
CA GLY A 212 -18.42 14.22 23.34
C GLY A 212 -19.78 13.52 23.32
N GLN A 213 -20.43 13.48 22.16
CA GLN A 213 -21.76 12.91 21.98
C GLN A 213 -21.75 11.55 21.26
N ILE A 214 -20.58 10.93 21.05
CA ILE A 214 -20.45 9.65 20.33
C ILE A 214 -21.35 8.56 20.91
N SER A 215 -21.52 8.51 22.23
CA SER A 215 -22.40 7.56 22.91
C SER A 215 -23.87 7.72 22.50
N GLU A 216 -24.35 8.96 22.35
CA GLU A 216 -25.71 9.26 21.88
C GLU A 216 -25.90 8.85 20.41
N PHE A 217 -24.87 9.06 19.58
CA PHE A 217 -24.89 8.61 18.19
C PHE A 217 -24.94 7.08 18.10
N PHE A 218 -24.06 6.39 18.84
CA PHE A 218 -24.02 4.93 18.89
C PHE A 218 -25.32 4.32 19.41
N GLY A 219 -25.98 4.96 20.39
CA GLY A 219 -27.27 4.53 20.89
C GLY A 219 -28.43 4.64 19.89
N LYS A 220 -28.26 5.37 18.78
CA LYS A 220 -29.23 5.48 17.69
C LYS A 220 -28.97 4.51 16.54
N LEU A 221 -27.85 3.78 16.56
CA LEU A 221 -27.54 2.76 15.56
C LEU A 221 -28.26 1.44 15.89
N PRO A 222 -28.65 0.65 14.87
CA PRO A 222 -29.24 -0.67 15.09
C PRO A 222 -28.24 -1.66 15.68
N ASP A 223 -28.76 -2.65 16.40
CA ASP A 223 -27.95 -3.73 16.97
C ASP A 223 -27.10 -4.41 15.90
N GLY A 224 -25.82 -4.67 16.22
CA GLY A 224 -24.86 -5.29 15.29
C GLY A 224 -24.17 -4.32 14.32
N ALA A 225 -24.61 -3.06 14.23
CA ALA A 225 -23.98 -2.05 13.38
C ALA A 225 -22.57 -1.66 13.86
N LEU A 226 -22.27 -1.84 15.15
CA LEU A 226 -20.97 -1.57 15.77
C LEU A 226 -20.14 -2.86 15.91
N PRO A 227 -18.80 -2.76 15.99
CA PRO A 227 -17.94 -3.91 16.29
C PRO A 227 -18.17 -4.44 17.70
N GLU A 228 -17.69 -5.65 17.97
CA GLU A 228 -17.74 -6.24 19.31
C GLU A 228 -17.03 -5.36 20.34
N GLN A 229 -17.62 -5.31 21.55
CA GLN A 229 -17.08 -4.55 22.67
C GLN A 229 -15.67 -5.05 23.05
N VAL A 230 -14.87 -4.13 23.56
CA VAL A 230 -13.52 -4.39 24.08
C VAL A 230 -13.59 -4.41 25.61
N PRO A 231 -12.70 -5.13 26.32
CA PRO A 231 -12.62 -5.04 27.78
C PRO A 231 -12.61 -3.60 28.28
N GLU A 232 -13.29 -3.34 29.40
CA GLU A 232 -13.55 -1.99 29.96
C GLU A 232 -12.28 -1.15 30.21
N THR A 233 -11.09 -1.77 30.24
CA THR A 233 -9.83 -1.06 30.43
C THR A 233 -8.83 -1.43 29.34
N VAL A 234 -8.54 -0.47 28.46
CA VAL A 234 -7.45 -0.54 27.49
C VAL A 234 -6.34 0.40 27.96
N PRO A 235 -5.11 -0.07 28.21
CA PRO A 235 -4.02 0.79 28.63
C PRO A 235 -3.70 1.86 27.57
N THR A 236 -3.76 3.14 27.95
CA THR A 236 -3.35 4.24 27.07
C THR A 236 -1.82 4.35 27.11
N GLN A 237 -1.14 3.84 26.08
CA GLN A 237 0.31 3.97 25.95
C GLN A 237 0.65 4.86 24.76
N LEU A 238 1.04 6.12 25.03
CA LEU A 238 1.45 7.04 23.97
C LEU A 238 2.63 6.49 23.13
N ALA A 239 3.45 5.62 23.73
CA ALA A 239 4.52 4.91 23.04
C ALA A 239 3.99 3.95 21.96
N ALA A 240 2.82 3.32 22.15
CA ALA A 240 2.21 2.44 21.16
C ALA A 240 1.91 3.21 19.87
N LEU A 241 1.46 4.47 19.98
CA LEU A 241 1.19 5.30 18.81
C LEU A 241 2.43 5.60 17.96
N LYS A 242 3.61 5.67 18.59
CA LYS A 242 4.89 5.88 17.88
C LYS A 242 5.36 4.65 17.11
N MET A 243 4.69 3.51 17.27
CA MET A 243 4.97 2.26 16.58
C MET A 243 4.16 2.11 15.28
N PHE A 244 3.25 3.06 14.99
CA PHE A 244 2.39 3.03 13.81
C PHE A 244 2.61 4.26 12.93
N ASP A 245 3.03 4.00 11.70
CA ASP A 245 3.20 5.03 10.67
C ASP A 245 2.09 5.00 9.60
N SER A 246 1.05 4.18 9.80
CA SER A 246 -0.04 4.02 8.82
C SER A 246 -1.42 3.75 9.45
N PHE A 247 -2.46 4.18 8.72
CA PHE A 247 -3.87 3.94 9.02
C PHE A 247 -4.56 3.10 7.96
N SER A 248 -5.74 2.56 8.29
CA SER A 248 -6.65 2.03 7.28
C SER A 248 -6.97 3.07 6.20
N PRO A 249 -7.24 2.66 4.95
CA PRO A 249 -7.62 3.56 3.86
C PRO A 249 -8.80 4.48 4.20
N CYS A 250 -9.78 4.01 4.98
CA CYS A 250 -10.94 4.81 5.40
C CYS A 250 -10.55 5.97 6.33
N ILE A 251 -9.66 5.71 7.30
CA ILE A 251 -9.16 6.76 8.21
C ILE A 251 -8.27 7.74 7.43
N ASN A 252 -7.38 7.23 6.57
CA ASN A 252 -6.53 8.08 5.73
C ASN A 252 -7.37 9.00 4.84
N SER A 253 -8.37 8.46 4.14
CA SER A 253 -9.26 9.26 3.28
C SER A 253 -9.99 10.34 4.09
N ALA A 254 -10.54 10.00 5.26
CA ALA A 254 -11.20 10.98 6.11
C ALA A 254 -10.24 12.10 6.55
N MET A 255 -9.04 11.75 7.01
CA MET A 255 -8.03 12.74 7.41
C MET A 255 -7.59 13.62 6.22
N ASP A 256 -7.37 13.03 5.05
CA ASP A 256 -6.95 13.77 3.84
C ASP A 256 -7.99 14.81 3.41
N HIS A 257 -9.29 14.52 3.58
CA HIS A 257 -10.36 15.45 3.22
C HIS A 257 -10.65 16.51 4.30
N LEU A 258 -10.48 16.17 5.57
CA LEU A 258 -10.84 17.05 6.68
C LEU A 258 -9.69 18.00 7.05
N THR A 259 -8.45 17.52 7.07
CA THR A 259 -7.27 18.30 7.51
C THR A 259 -7.10 19.63 6.75
N PRO A 260 -7.30 19.72 5.42
CA PRO A 260 -7.19 20.98 4.69
C PRO A 260 -8.23 22.03 5.09
N VAL A 261 -9.39 21.60 5.59
CA VAL A 261 -10.52 22.47 5.98
C VAL A 261 -10.34 23.02 7.40
N VAL A 262 -9.44 22.42 8.19
CA VAL A 262 -9.10 22.87 9.54
C VAL A 262 -8.29 24.18 9.47
N GLY A 263 -9.02 25.30 9.41
CA GLY A 263 -8.45 26.65 9.49
C GLY A 263 -7.86 26.95 10.88
N LYS A 264 -7.06 28.04 10.98
CA LYS A 264 -6.16 28.42 12.12
C LYS A 264 -6.77 28.49 13.55
N LYS A 265 -8.01 28.05 13.81
CA LYS A 265 -8.63 28.04 15.15
C LYS A 265 -9.50 26.83 15.51
N GLU A 266 -9.73 25.86 14.62
CA GLU A 266 -10.49 24.66 14.98
C GLU A 266 -9.54 23.44 14.97
N GLN A 267 -9.81 22.47 15.83
CA GLN A 267 -9.11 21.19 15.85
C GLN A 267 -10.08 20.13 15.35
N LEU A 268 -9.56 19.10 14.70
CA LEU A 268 -10.34 17.97 14.24
C LEU A 268 -10.74 17.10 15.43
N SER A 269 -12.05 16.85 15.54
CA SER A 269 -12.61 16.01 16.59
C SER A 269 -12.76 14.55 16.16
N SER A 270 -13.00 13.69 17.15
CA SER A 270 -13.24 12.28 16.92
C SER A 270 -14.55 12.01 16.16
N GLU A 271 -15.53 12.89 16.37
CA GLU A 271 -16.82 12.97 15.71
C GLU A 271 -16.66 13.31 14.23
N ASP A 272 -15.84 14.31 13.90
CA ASP A 272 -15.58 14.70 12.51
C ASP A 272 -15.04 13.50 11.71
N VAL A 273 -14.00 12.85 12.24
CA VAL A 273 -13.36 11.70 11.59
C VAL A 273 -14.34 10.52 11.47
N TYR A 274 -15.06 10.20 12.54
CA TYR A 274 -15.97 9.06 12.53
C TYR A 274 -17.15 9.26 11.57
N ILE A 275 -17.79 10.43 11.60
CA ILE A 275 -18.94 10.71 10.74
C ILE A 275 -18.53 10.77 9.28
N ASP A 276 -17.35 11.34 8.98
CA ASP A 276 -16.82 11.34 7.63
C ASP A 276 -16.63 9.91 7.09
N ILE A 277 -16.00 9.04 7.89
CA ILE A 277 -15.88 7.61 7.57
C ILE A 277 -17.27 7.00 7.37
N ALA A 278 -18.21 7.22 8.29
CA ALA A 278 -19.54 6.64 8.26
C ALA A 278 -20.36 7.08 7.03
N ARG A 279 -20.15 8.31 6.53
CA ARG A 279 -20.81 8.84 5.34
C ARG A 279 -20.22 8.30 4.04
N TYR A 280 -18.89 8.30 3.92
CA TYR A 280 -18.24 8.22 2.60
C TYR A 280 -17.35 7.00 2.39
N ALA A 281 -16.87 6.35 3.45
CA ALA A 281 -15.97 5.21 3.25
C ALA A 281 -16.72 3.99 2.67
N SER A 282 -16.04 3.21 1.84
CA SER A 282 -16.57 2.01 1.17
C SER A 282 -15.91 0.70 1.65
N GLY A 283 -15.09 0.75 2.70
CA GLY A 283 -14.36 -0.40 3.23
C GLY A 283 -15.18 -1.36 4.11
N LYS A 284 -14.55 -2.42 4.60
CA LYS A 284 -15.18 -3.46 5.46
C LYS A 284 -15.84 -2.89 6.72
N SER A 285 -15.35 -1.77 7.25
CA SER A 285 -15.89 -1.11 8.43
C SER A 285 -17.24 -0.44 8.18
N THR A 286 -17.39 0.28 7.07
CA THR A 286 -18.69 0.85 6.68
C THR A 286 -19.62 -0.20 6.11
N GLN A 287 -19.10 -1.27 5.52
CA GLN A 287 -19.92 -2.42 5.10
C GLN A 287 -20.79 -2.94 6.25
N ARG A 288 -20.27 -2.99 7.50
CA ARG A 288 -21.07 -3.36 8.67
C ARG A 288 -22.28 -2.42 8.88
N LEU A 289 -22.07 -1.10 8.85
CA LEU A 289 -23.16 -0.12 8.91
C LEU A 289 -24.18 -0.34 7.79
N ARG A 290 -23.70 -0.49 6.55
CA ARG A 290 -24.57 -0.68 5.37
C ARG A 290 -25.39 -1.96 5.44
N THR A 291 -24.79 -3.07 5.88
CA THR A 291 -25.49 -4.36 6.05
C THR A 291 -26.57 -4.32 7.13
N HIS A 292 -26.47 -3.40 8.08
CA HIS A 292 -27.49 -3.16 9.12
C HIS A 292 -28.42 -1.99 8.76
N GLY A 293 -28.48 -1.59 7.49
CA GLY A 293 -29.42 -0.58 7.00
C GLY A 293 -29.04 0.86 7.29
N VAL A 294 -27.81 1.13 7.75
CA VAL A 294 -27.34 2.49 8.03
C VAL A 294 -26.58 3.03 6.80
N GLY A 295 -27.30 3.75 5.95
CA GLY A 295 -26.76 4.47 4.80
C GLY A 295 -26.24 5.87 5.15
N LYS A 296 -25.75 6.59 4.12
CA LYS A 296 -25.28 7.98 4.28
C LYS A 296 -26.38 8.90 4.79
N ALA A 297 -27.59 8.79 4.23
CA ALA A 297 -28.75 9.60 4.64
C ALA A 297 -29.14 9.36 6.10
N ASP A 298 -29.06 8.11 6.59
CA ASP A 298 -29.36 7.77 7.97
C ASP A 298 -28.34 8.41 8.93
N VAL A 299 -27.05 8.35 8.58
CA VAL A 299 -25.98 9.03 9.33
C VAL A 299 -26.23 10.54 9.38
N GLU A 300 -26.55 11.17 8.25
CA GLU A 300 -26.87 12.60 8.17
C GLU A 300 -28.09 12.98 9.02
N ASN A 301 -29.14 12.16 9.00
CA ASN A 301 -30.33 12.36 9.82
C ASN A 301 -30.02 12.28 11.32
N ILE A 302 -29.22 11.29 11.75
CA ILE A 302 -28.82 11.16 13.15
C ILE A 302 -27.98 12.38 13.58
N VAL A 303 -27.00 12.78 12.77
CA VAL A 303 -26.16 13.98 13.04
C VAL A 303 -27.02 15.23 13.18
N ALA A 304 -28.00 15.42 12.29
CA ALA A 304 -28.91 16.56 12.32
C ALA A 304 -29.78 16.57 13.58
N GLN A 305 -30.28 15.39 14.02
CA GLN A 305 -31.05 15.26 15.26
C GLN A 305 -30.23 15.61 16.51
N LEU A 306 -28.94 15.25 16.50
CA LEU A 306 -28.03 15.54 17.62
C LEU A 306 -27.49 16.99 17.59
N GLY A 307 -27.77 17.75 16.53
CA GLY A 307 -27.36 19.15 16.41
C GLY A 307 -25.85 19.36 16.25
N TRP A 308 -25.12 18.35 15.76
CA TRP A 308 -23.67 18.41 15.63
C TRP A 308 -23.23 19.40 14.54
N LYS A 309 -22.23 20.20 14.86
CA LYS A 309 -21.53 21.06 13.89
C LYS A 309 -20.21 20.39 13.55
N LEU A 310 -20.16 19.75 12.39
CA LEU A 310 -19.02 18.99 11.93
C LEU A 310 -18.24 19.75 10.86
N VAL A 311 -16.96 19.46 10.77
CA VAL A 311 -16.11 19.89 9.65
C VAL A 311 -16.63 19.23 8.37
N GLU A 312 -16.96 20.03 7.36
CA GLU A 312 -17.35 19.54 6.05
C GLU A 312 -16.12 19.28 5.17
N ARG A 313 -16.16 18.25 4.32
CA ARG A 313 -15.09 18.01 3.33
C ARG A 313 -14.94 19.20 2.38
N GLU A 314 -13.73 19.45 1.88
CA GLU A 314 -13.62 20.26 0.66
C GLU A 314 -14.43 19.60 -0.47
N PRO A 315 -15.21 20.36 -1.25
CA PRO A 315 -15.88 19.82 -2.42
C PRO A 315 -14.82 19.25 -3.37
N GLU A 316 -15.05 18.03 -3.87
CA GLU A 316 -14.19 17.43 -4.89
C GLU A 316 -14.06 18.45 -6.04
N ARG A 317 -12.82 18.86 -6.35
CA ARG A 317 -12.57 19.66 -7.55
C ARG A 317 -13.11 18.85 -8.72
N ALA A 318 -14.18 19.33 -9.35
CA ALA A 318 -14.72 18.75 -10.56
C ALA A 318 -13.57 18.69 -11.59
N GLY A 319 -13.07 17.49 -11.83
CA GLY A 319 -12.08 17.14 -12.83
C GLY A 319 -12.75 16.52 -14.04
#